data_AF-A0A2G9PYI1-F1
#
_entry.id   AF-A0A2G9PYI1-F1
#
_cell.length_a   1.000
_cell.length_b   1.000
_cell.length_c   1.000
_cell.angle_alpha   90.00
_cell.angle_beta   90.00
_cell.angle_gamma   90.00
#
_symmetry.space_group_name_H-M   'P 1'
#
loop_
_entity.id
_entity.type
_entity.pdbx_description
1 polymer ?
#
loop_
_entity_poly.entity_id
_entity_poly.type
_entity_poly.pdbx_seq_one_letter_code
_entity_poly.pdbx_strand_id
1 'polypeptide(L)' 'MNKWSELISGVVLLVVLILVSWASAAYTWTIWGKDFNILHAGWLFLKGGLFWFVLMVAFLLIVLGINDLRE' A
#
# COMPACT_ATOMS: atom_id res chain seq x y z
N MET A 1 -22.16 0.14 -2.96
CA MET A 1 -21.03 0.58 -2.11
C MET A 1 -21.23 2.05 -1.81
N ASN A 2 -20.81 2.54 -0.64
CA ASN A 2 -20.93 3.97 -0.36
C ASN A 2 -19.81 4.69 -1.12
N LYS A 3 -20.13 5.65 -1.98
CA LYS A 3 -19.14 6.41 -2.77
C LYS A 3 -18.02 6.99 -1.89
N TRP A 4 -18.40 7.50 -0.73
CA TRP A 4 -17.47 7.98 0.30
C TRP A 4 -16.56 6.86 0.85
N SER A 5 -17.06 5.63 0.94
CA SER A 5 -16.25 4.49 1.41
C SER A 5 -15.16 4.09 0.41
N GLU A 6 -15.38 4.25 -0.90
CA GLU A 6 -14.36 3.97 -1.93
C GLU A 6 -13.22 5.00 -1.86
N LEU A 7 -13.58 6.28 -1.77
CA LEU A 7 -12.60 7.35 -1.58
C LEU A 7 -11.80 7.16 -0.28
N ILE A 8 -12.49 6.97 0.85
CA ILE A 8 -11.84 6.82 2.16
C ILE A 8 -10.96 5.57 2.19
N SER A 9 -11.45 4.44 1.67
CA SER A 9 -10.66 3.21 1.62
C SER A 9 -9.43 3.38 0.73
N GLY A 10 -9.54 4.04 -0.42
CA GLY A 10 -8.40 4.34 -1.29
C GLY A 10 -7.34 5.21 -0.61
N VAL A 11 -7.77 6.27 0.10
CA VAL A 11 -6.86 7.14 0.87
C VAL A 11 -6.20 6.38 2.02
N VAL A 12 -6.97 5.60 2.79
CA VAL A 12 -6.42 4.78 3.88
C VAL A 12 -5.41 3.77 3.34
N LEU A 13 -5.71 3.11 2.22
CA LEU A 13 -4.82 2.16 1.57
C LEU A 13 -3.50 2.83 1.14
N LEU A 14 -3.58 4.04 0.58
CA LEU A 14 -2.42 4.84 0.19
C LEU A 14 -1.55 5.22 1.40
N VAL A 15 -2.16 5.69 2.48
CA VAL A 15 -1.44 6.06 3.71
C VAL A 15 -0.75 4.85 4.33
N VAL A 16 -1.46 3.72 4.44
CA VAL A 16 -0.88 2.45 4.94
C VAL A 16 0.27 2.01 4.04
N LEU A 17 0.13 2.09 2.72
CA LEU A 17 1.19 1.74 1.78
C LEU A 17 2.44 2.61 2.00
N ILE A 18 2.29 3.92 2.18
CA ILE A 18 3.40 4.84 2.46
C ILE A 18 4.10 4.46 3.76
N LEU A 19 3.33 4.24 4.84
CA LEU A 19 3.88 3.88 6.14
C LEU A 19 4.64 2.55 6.11
N VAL A 20 4.08 1.53 5.45
CA VAL A 20 4.71 0.21 5.31
C VAL A 20 5.97 0.30 4.43
N SER A 21 5.91 1.07 3.34
CA SER A 21 7.07 1.26 2.45
C SER A 21 8.20 2.00 3.15
N TRP A 22 7.87 3.04 3.91
CA TRP A 22 8.83 3.76 4.73
C TRP A 22 9.42 2.86 5.82
N ALA A 23 8.59 2.13 6.57
CA ALA A 23 9.06 1.21 7.60
C ALA A 23 9.94 0.08 7.02
N SER A 24 9.60 -0.40 5.82
CA SER A 24 10.39 -1.38 5.07
C SER A 24 11.80 -0.85 4.77
N ALA A 25 11.93 0.43 4.39
CA ALA A 25 13.21 1.07 4.10
C ALA A 25 14.00 1.41 5.38
N ALA A 26 13.32 1.95 6.41
CA ALA A 26 13.97 2.43 7.63
C ALA A 26 14.47 1.28 8.52
N TYR A 27 13.71 0.19 8.63
CA TYR A 27 14.02 -0.90 9.58
C TYR A 27 14.46 -2.19 8.89
N THR A 28 14.47 -2.25 7.55
CA THR A 28 14.79 -3.46 6.78
C THR A 28 13.96 -4.67 7.23
N TRP A 29 12.71 -4.45 7.67
CA TRP A 29 11.85 -5.49 8.28
C TRP A 29 12.42 -6.14 9.55
N THR A 30 13.31 -5.44 10.27
CA THR A 30 13.75 -5.82 11.61
C THR A 30 12.75 -5.29 12.62
N ILE A 31 11.93 -6.16 13.21
CA ILE A 31 10.97 -5.79 14.25
C ILE A 31 11.43 -6.41 15.56
N TRP A 32 11.67 -5.57 16.57
CA TRP A 32 12.11 -5.99 17.91
C TRP A 32 13.38 -6.86 17.89
N GLY A 33 14.32 -6.54 16.99
CA GLY A 33 15.58 -7.26 16.82
C GLY A 33 15.50 -8.58 16.05
N LYS A 34 14.32 -8.94 15.52
CA LYS A 34 14.14 -10.12 14.65
C LYS A 34 14.04 -9.69 13.19
N ASP A 35 14.82 -10.33 12.33
CA ASP A 35 14.78 -10.13 10.88
C ASP A 35 13.64 -10.97 10.25
N PHE A 36 12.74 -10.30 9.53
CA PHE A 36 11.63 -10.93 8.80
C PHE A 36 11.88 -11.01 7.28
N ASN A 37 13.13 -10.96 6.83
CA ASN A 37 13.48 -11.21 5.43
C ASN A 37 13.60 -12.71 5.14
N ILE A 38 12.55 -13.28 4.52
CA ILE A 38 12.53 -14.68 4.07
C ILE A 38 12.95 -14.70 2.61
N LEU A 39 14.05 -15.38 2.23
CA LEU A 39 14.51 -15.51 0.82
C LEU A 39 14.84 -14.15 0.14
N HIS A 40 15.99 -13.56 0.51
CA HIS A 40 16.42 -12.19 0.13
C HIS A 40 16.03 -11.69 -1.27
N ALA A 41 16.36 -12.42 -2.34
CA ALA A 41 16.12 -11.95 -3.71
C ALA A 41 14.63 -12.00 -4.12
N GLY A 42 13.96 -13.13 -3.87
CA GLY A 42 12.54 -13.29 -4.19
C GLY A 42 11.66 -12.36 -3.36
N TRP A 43 12.03 -12.12 -2.11
CA TRP A 43 11.34 -11.21 -1.20
C TRP A 43 11.41 -9.76 -1.64
N LEU A 44 12.57 -9.33 -2.13
CA LEU A 44 12.75 -7.97 -2.65
C LEU A 44 11.87 -7.74 -3.88
N PHE A 45 11.85 -8.70 -4.81
CA PHE A 45 10.98 -8.65 -5.99
C PHE A 45 9.50 -8.64 -5.60
N LEU A 46 9.08 -9.54 -4.71
CA LEU A 46 7.70 -9.63 -4.25
C LEU A 46 7.24 -8.34 -3.55
N LYS A 47 8.07 -7.75 -2.69
CA LYS A 47 7.78 -6.46 -2.03
C LYS A 47 7.60 -5.33 -3.06
N GLY A 48 8.49 -5.25 -4.05
CA GLY A 48 8.38 -4.28 -5.13
C GLY A 48 7.11 -4.46 -5.96
N GLY A 49 6.81 -5.70 -6.37
CA GLY A 49 5.59 -6.02 -7.11
C GLY A 49 4.32 -5.72 -6.31
N LEU A 50 4.29 -6.09 -5.03
CA LEU A 50 3.16 -5.81 -4.14
C LEU A 50 2.97 -4.31 -3.93
N PHE A 51 4.06 -3.54 -3.80
CA PHE A 51 4.00 -2.09 -3.71
C PHE A 51 3.29 -1.48 -4.93
N TRP A 52 3.73 -1.83 -6.14
CA TRP A 52 3.14 -1.29 -7.37
C TRP A 52 1.68 -1.71 -7.53
N PHE A 53 1.36 -2.97 -7.22
CA PHE A 53 -0.01 -3.47 -7.29
C PHE A 53 -0.95 -2.72 -6.34
N VAL A 54 -0.57 -2.58 -5.07
CA VAL A 54 -1.36 -1.88 -4.05
C VAL A 54 -1.49 -0.39 -4.39
N LEU A 55 -0.44 0.24 -4.92
CA LEU A 55 -0.48 1.63 -5.38
C LEU A 55 -1.53 1.84 -6.48
N MET A 56 -1.55 0.96 -7.49
CA MET A 56 -2.53 1.05 -8.57
C MET A 56 -3.97 0.88 -8.06
N VAL A 57 -4.19 -0.06 -7.12
CA VAL A 57 -5.50 -0.26 -6.49
C VAL A 57 -5.93 0.97 -5.67
N ALA A 58 -5.04 1.54 -4.86
CA ALA A 58 -5.33 2.76 -4.11
C ALA A 58 -5.74 3.90 -5.03
N PHE A 59 -4.98 4.11 -6.10
CA PHE A 59 -5.24 5.18 -7.06
C PHE A 59 -6.58 4.98 -7.79
N LEU A 60 -6.87 3.74 -8.20
CA LEU A 60 -8.14 3.37 -8.83
C LEU A 60 -9.32 3.69 -7.91
N LEU A 61 -9.27 3.29 -6.63
CA LEU A 61 -10.32 3.57 -5.66
C LEU A 61 -10.52 5.07 -5.43
N ILE A 62 -9.43 5.84 -5.36
CA ILE A 62 -9.50 7.29 -5.22
C ILE A 62 -10.14 7.92 -6.46
N VAL A 63 -9.71 7.55 -7.67
CA VAL A 63 -10.25 8.11 -8.91
C VAL A 63 -11.73 7.77 -9.09
N LEU A 64 -12.14 6.52 -8.83
CA LEU A 64 -13.55 6.13 -8.86
C LEU A 64 -14.36 6.92 -7.82
N GLY A 65 -13.89 6.97 -6.57
CA GLY A 65 -14.57 7.71 -5.51
C GLY A 65 -14.72 9.20 -5.84
N ILE A 66 -13.70 9.84 -6.44
CA ILE A 66 -13.78 11.24 -6.88
C ILE A 66 -14.78 11.41 -8.02
N ASN A 67 -14.74 10.53 -9.03
CA ASN A 67 -15.62 10.62 -10.19
C ASN A 67 -17.09 10.47 -9.79
N ASP A 68 -17.38 9.52 -8.91
CA ASP A 68 -18.73 9.24 -8.44
C ASP A 68 -19.29 10.31 -7.49
N LEU A 69 -18.44 11.03 -6.76
CA LEU A 69 -18.84 12.16 -5.91
C LEU A 69 -19.03 13.47 -6.69
N ARG A 70 -18.47 13.54 -7.90
CA ARG A 70 -18.59 14.70 -8.78
C ARG A 70 -19.94 14.73 -9.51
N GLU A 71 -20.52 13.57 -9.77
CA GLU A 71 -21.89 13.39 -10.28
C GLU A 71 -22.95 13.46 -9.17
#